data_AF-A0A830BBH1-F1
#
_entry.id   AF-A0A830BBH1-F1
#
_cell.length_a   1.000
_cell.length_b   1.000
_cell.length_c   1.000
_cell.angle_alpha   90.00
_cell.angle_beta   90.00
_cell.angle_gamma   90.00
#
_symmetry.space_group_name_H-M   'P 1'
#
loop_
_entity.id
_entity.type
_entity.pdbx_description
1 polymer ?
#
loop_
_entity_poly.entity_id
_entity_poly.type
_entity_poly.pdbx_seq_one_letter_code
_entity_poly.pdbx_strand_id
1 'polypeptide(L)' 'MLYKAASTTADRRNVCTCLKSVTSSSPAAVKNAKAHPGKCGVSLPYIISPAIDCNK' A
#
# COMPACT_ATOMS: atom_id res chain seq x y z
N MET A 1 -7.60 9.29 7.92
CA MET A 1 -7.12 7.91 8.16
C MET A 1 -7.50 7.03 6.98
N LEU A 2 -6.65 6.90 5.94
CA LEU A 2 -6.94 6.11 4.74
C LEU A 2 -7.18 4.63 5.06
N TYR A 3 -6.43 4.07 6.02
CA TYR A 3 -6.58 2.68 6.45
C TYR A 3 -7.98 2.35 6.97
N LYS A 4 -8.57 3.23 7.79
CA LYS A 4 -9.95 3.04 8.31
C LYS A 4 -11.01 3.19 7.21
N ALA A 5 -10.75 4.02 6.20
CA ALA A 5 -11.66 4.22 5.08
C ALA A 5 -11.70 3.01 4.13
N ALA A 6 -10.60 2.25 4.05
CA ALA A 6 -10.50 1.05 3.22
C ALA A 6 -11.16 -0.20 3.86
N SER A 7 -12.45 -0.07 4.19
CA SER A 7 -13.19 -1.06 4.96
C SER A 7 -13.65 -2.27 4.13
N THR A 8 -13.92 -2.06 2.84
CA THR A 8 -14.35 -3.14 1.94
C THR A 8 -13.18 -3.75 1.17
N THR A 9 -13.38 -4.96 0.64
CA THR A 9 -12.41 -5.57 -0.27
C THR A 9 -12.14 -4.68 -1.49
N ALA A 10 -13.18 -4.07 -2.06
CA ALA A 10 -13.03 -3.16 -3.19
C ALA A 10 -12.14 -1.96 -2.84
N ASP A 11 -12.34 -1.34 -1.67
CA ASP A 11 -11.51 -0.22 -1.23
C ASP A 11 -10.06 -0.63 -1.02
N ARG A 12 -9.81 -1.78 -0.40
CA ARG A 12 -8.45 -2.31 -0.19
C ARG A 12 -7.75 -2.56 -1.52
N ARG A 13 -8.46 -3.09 -2.53
CA ARG A 13 -7.91 -3.27 -3.89
C ARG A 13 -7.60 -1.93 -4.56
N ASN A 14 -8.49 -0.95 -4.44
CA ASN A 14 -8.26 0.40 -4.99
C ASN A 14 -7.04 1.07 -4.34
N VAL A 15 -6.93 1.00 -3.01
CA VAL A 15 -5.76 1.50 -2.29
C VAL A 15 -4.49 0.75 -2.71
N CYS A 16 -4.54 -0.57 -2.86
CA CYS A 16 -3.40 -1.35 -3.32
C CYS A 16 -2.94 -0.91 -4.72
N THR A 17 -3.87 -0.74 -5.67
CA THR A 17 -3.55 -0.30 -7.04
C THR A 17 -2.93 1.09 -7.06
N CYS A 18 -3.44 2.00 -6.22
CA CYS A 18 -2.85 3.33 -6.03
C CYS A 18 -1.42 3.25 -5.47
N LEU A 19 -1.18 2.42 -4.45
CA LEU A 19 0.15 2.22 -3.90
C LEU A 19 1.10 1.58 -4.93
N LYS A 20 0.61 0.64 -5.74
CA LYS A 20 1.39 -0.01 -6.80
C LYS A 20 1.89 1.01 -7.82
N SER A 21 1.02 1.89 -8.32
CA SER A 21 1.42 2.92 -9.30
C SER A 21 2.47 3.89 -8.72
N VAL A 22 2.31 4.29 -7.45
CA VAL A 22 3.28 5.14 -6.75
C VAL A 22 4.63 4.42 -6.63
N THR A 23 4.64 3.15 -6.23
CA THR A 23 5.88 2.39 -6.09
C THR A 23 6.60 2.14 -7.40
N SER A 24 5.88 2.06 -8.52
CA SER A 24 6.46 1.91 -9.85
C SER A 24 7.11 3.18 -10.39
N SER A 25 6.87 4.34 -9.76
CA SER A 25 7.42 5.62 -10.22
C SER A 25 8.89 5.83 -9.86
N SER A 26 9.37 5.28 -8.74
CA SER A 26 10.76 5.42 -8.29
C SER A 26 11.14 4.41 -7.20
N PRO A 27 12.38 3.89 -7.21
CA PRO A 27 12.90 3.08 -6.10
C PRO A 27 12.82 3.77 -4.73
N ALA A 28 12.96 5.11 -4.69
CA ALA A 28 12.86 5.88 -3.46
C ALA A 28 11.43 5.87 -2.88
N ALA A 29 10.41 5.85 -3.75
CA ALA A 29 9.01 5.76 -3.33
C ALA A 29 8.72 4.42 -2.63
N VAL A 30 9.32 3.32 -3.09
CA VAL A 30 9.20 1.99 -2.45
C VAL A 30 9.73 2.03 -1.01
N LYS A 31 10.93 2.59 -0.80
CA LYS A 31 11.54 2.67 0.52
C LYS A 31 10.69 3.49 1.49
N ASN A 32 10.21 4.65 1.04
CA ASN A 32 9.37 5.53 1.86
C ASN A 32 8.01 4.90 2.16
N ALA A 33 7.38 4.27 1.17
CA ALA A 33 6.08 3.63 1.32
C ALA A 33 6.16 2.43 2.27
N LYS A 34 7.22 1.61 2.23
CA LYS A 34 7.43 0.50 3.18
C LYS A 34 7.55 0.96 4.64
N ALA A 35 8.19 2.10 4.88
CA ALA A 35 8.39 2.61 6.24
C ALA A 35 7.15 3.29 6.84
N HIS A 36 6.21 3.75 6.00
CA HIS A 36 5.08 4.57 6.44
C HIS A 36 4.06 3.83 7.32
N PRO A 37 3.59 2.62 7.00
CA PRO A 37 2.59 1.91 7.80
C PRO A 37 3.03 1.72 9.25
N GLY A 38 4.28 1.30 9.47
CA GLY A 38 4.83 1.13 10.82
C GLY A 38 4.88 2.44 11.61
N LYS A 39 5.21 3.57 10.96
CA LYS A 39 5.15 4.90 11.60
C LYS A 39 3.73 5.34 11.97
N CYS A 40 2.72 4.83 11.27
CA CYS A 40 1.32 5.08 11.58
C CYS A 40 0.72 4.03 12.54
N GLY A 41 1.50 3.08 13.06
CA GLY A 41 1.00 1.98 13.89
C GLY A 41 0.10 0.99 13.14
N VAL A 42 0.20 0.95 11.82
CA VAL A 42 -0.60 0.08 10.94
C VAL A 42 0.24 -1.09 10.47
N SER A 43 -0.24 -2.31 10.72
CA SER A 43 0.32 -3.52 10.15
C SER A 43 -0.49 -3.94 8.92
N LEU A 44 0.21 -4.19 7.80
CA LEU A 44 -0.39 -4.68 6.56
C LEU A 44 0.04 -6.13 6.35
N PRO A 45 -0.86 -7.03 5.89
CA PRO A 45 -0.55 -8.44 5.64
C PRO A 45 0.28 -8.66 4.36
N TYR A 46 0.85 -7.61 3.77
CA TYR A 46 1.61 -7.65 2.53
C TYR A 46 2.73 -6.62 2.53
N ILE A 47 3.70 -6.83 1.65
CA ILE A 47 4.82 -5.92 1.45
C ILE A 47 4.49 -4.94 0.33
N ILE A 48 4.56 -3.63 0.61
CA ILE A 48 4.43 -2.59 -0.40
C ILE A 48 5.62 -2.70 -1.36
N SER A 49 5.34 -3.03 -2.63
CA SER A 49 6.34 -3.19 -3.68
C SER A 49 5.72 -2.98 -5.07
N PRO A 50 6.52 -2.69 -6.12
CA PRO A 50 6.01 -2.60 -7.49
C PRO A 50 5.37 -3.92 -7.99
N ALA A 51 5.78 -5.05 -7.40
CA ALA A 51 5.30 -6.38 -7.73
C ALA A 51 4.10 -6.84 -6.87
N ILE A 52 3.52 -5.96 -6.06
CA ILE A 52 2.36 -6.31 -5.23
C ILE A 52 1.19 -6.81 -6.10
N ASP A 53 0.58 -7.90 -5.66
CA ASP A 53 -0.64 -8.45 -6.27
C ASP A 53 -1.87 -7.90 -5.54
N CYS A 54 -2.59 -7.01 -6.21
CA CYS A 54 -3.77 -6.33 -5.63
C CYS A 54 -5.06 -7.12 -5.75
N ASN A 55 -5.02 -8.35 -6.30
CA ASN A 55 -6.21 -9.20 -6.44
C ASN A 55 -6.29 -10.30 -5.39
N LYS A 56 -5.24 -10.47 -4.59
CA LYS A 56 -5.14 -11.47 -3.53
C LYS A 56 -5.59 -10.95 -2.17
#